data_AF-A0A1X7SWC3-F1
#
_entry.id   AF-A0A1X7SWC3-F1
#
_cell.length_a   1.000
_cell.length_b   1.000
_cell.length_c   1.000
_cell.angle_alpha   90.00
_cell.angle_beta   90.00
_cell.angle_gamma   90.00
#
_symmetry.space_group_name_H-M   'P 1'
#
loop_
_entity.id
_entity.type
_entity.pdbx_description
1 polymer ?
#
loop_
_entity_poly.entity_id
_entity_poly.type
_entity_poly.pdbx_seq_one_letter_code
_entity_poly.pdbx_strand_id
1 'polypeptide(L)'
;DPWLVDLWTKLDTLYPLPPGLSVLPYKERLPSRFNINAYSAPVSNTALKPPSQAIPALLLDNSRLTPSSHFQDVRLITLEGSFPHYSPGDVLMIVPENTSESVERFLQVTEMTHLADLSLNITSNEEGISVPQRLSSPCTLRTLLRCYWDIQSVPRRSFFEILSWFAVNELEKEKLEEFVTPEGQEELYSYCNRPRRTIIEVLNDFPLTATKIPVSYLLDLLPVLQPRAFSIASSATTNPQHVQVLVAVVEYKTKLLHPRKWKLSFITTIDLFMLIK
;
A
#
# COMPACT_ATOMS: atom_id res chain seq x y z
N ASP A 1 3.56 -22.03 18.70
CA ASP A 1 2.99 -23.04 17.79
C ASP A 1 3.80 -24.33 17.86
N PRO A 2 3.26 -25.41 18.45
CA PRO A 2 3.96 -26.69 18.62
C PRO A 2 4.39 -27.34 17.31
N TRP A 3 3.65 -27.15 16.21
CA TRP A 3 3.99 -27.72 14.91
C TRP A 3 5.23 -27.06 14.31
N LEU A 4 5.34 -25.73 14.42
CA LEU A 4 6.51 -24.98 13.99
C LEU A 4 7.78 -25.43 14.74
N VAL A 5 7.67 -25.70 16.04
CA VAL A 5 8.80 -26.21 16.84
C VAL A 5 9.25 -27.58 16.34
N ASP A 6 8.32 -28.51 16.11
CA ASP A 6 8.63 -29.84 15.56
C ASP A 6 9.25 -29.75 14.15
N LEU A 7 8.71 -28.88 13.29
CA LEU A 7 9.26 -28.63 11.96
C LEU A 7 10.72 -28.16 12.03
N TRP A 8 11.01 -27.13 12.82
CA TRP A 8 12.37 -26.60 12.95
C TRP A 8 13.33 -27.61 13.55
N THR A 9 12.88 -28.41 14.52
CA THR A 9 13.68 -29.49 15.11
C THR A 9 14.06 -30.54 14.06
N LYS A 10 13.11 -30.94 13.20
CA LYS A 10 13.37 -31.87 12.10
C LYS A 10 14.28 -31.27 11.03
N LEU A 11 14.08 -30.01 10.67
CA LEU A 11 14.91 -29.33 9.67
C LEU A 11 16.36 -29.18 10.16
N ASP A 12 16.58 -28.82 11.42
CA ASP A 12 17.92 -28.70 12.01
C ASP A 12 18.65 -30.07 12.05
N THR A 13 17.87 -31.16 12.24
CA THR A 13 18.41 -32.53 12.17
C THR A 13 18.81 -32.93 10.74
N LEU A 14 18.00 -32.57 9.74
CA LEU A 14 18.23 -32.95 8.34
C LEU A 14 19.25 -32.03 7.63
N TYR A 15 19.30 -30.76 8.03
CA TYR A 15 20.09 -29.70 7.41
C TYR A 15 20.73 -28.81 8.49
N PRO A 16 21.75 -29.31 9.21
CA PRO A 16 22.37 -28.55 10.28
C PRO A 16 23.02 -27.28 9.76
N LEU A 17 23.01 -26.22 10.57
CA LEU A 17 23.62 -24.95 10.22
C LEU A 17 25.13 -25.10 9.95
N PRO A 18 25.69 -24.38 8.96
CA PRO A 18 27.13 -24.31 8.75
C PRO A 18 27.89 -23.89 10.02
N PRO A 19 29.14 -24.35 10.20
CA PRO A 19 29.95 -23.98 11.37
C PRO A 19 30.07 -22.46 11.54
N GLY A 20 29.81 -21.97 12.75
CA GLY A 20 29.89 -20.54 13.09
C GLY A 20 28.60 -19.75 12.90
N LEU A 21 27.52 -20.39 12.42
CA LEU A 21 26.18 -19.80 12.38
C LEU A 21 25.31 -20.34 13.53
N SER A 22 24.43 -19.49 14.04
CA SER A 22 23.47 -19.84 15.09
C SER A 22 22.07 -19.43 14.68
N VAL A 23 21.06 -20.11 15.23
CA VAL A 23 19.66 -19.75 14.99
C VAL A 23 19.41 -18.36 15.58
N LEU A 24 18.93 -17.44 14.76
CA LEU A 24 18.55 -16.12 15.22
C LEU A 24 17.40 -16.23 16.24
N PRO A 25 17.48 -15.53 17.38
CA PRO A 25 16.40 -15.54 18.36
C PRO A 25 15.10 -15.02 17.75
N TYR A 26 14.00 -15.76 17.94
CA TYR A 26 12.68 -15.35 17.44
C TYR A 26 12.20 -14.00 18.03
N LYS A 27 12.77 -13.60 19.17
CA LYS A 27 12.44 -12.35 19.87
C LYS A 27 13.43 -11.19 19.60
N GLU A 28 14.27 -11.32 18.59
CA GLU A 28 15.20 -10.26 18.22
C GLU A 28 14.67 -9.44 17.04
N ARG A 29 14.72 -8.12 17.18
CA ARG A 29 14.36 -7.20 16.10
C ARG A 29 15.45 -7.21 15.03
N LEU A 30 15.13 -7.78 13.87
CA LEU A 30 16.00 -7.75 12.70
C LEU A 30 16.20 -6.32 12.19
N PRO A 31 17.38 -5.96 11.65
CA PRO A 31 17.59 -4.67 11.00
C PRO A 31 16.65 -4.48 9.80
N SER A 32 16.38 -3.23 9.42
CA SER A 32 15.60 -2.95 8.21
C SER A 32 16.35 -3.40 6.96
N ARG A 33 15.63 -3.93 5.96
CA ARG A 33 16.25 -4.40 4.70
C ARG A 33 16.83 -3.27 3.87
N PHE A 34 16.34 -2.05 4.10
CA PHE A 34 16.76 -0.86 3.39
C PHE A 34 17.22 0.22 4.36
N ASN A 35 18.12 1.08 3.88
CA ASN A 35 18.45 2.35 4.50
C ASN A 35 17.78 3.47 3.72
N ILE A 36 17.26 4.47 4.44
CA ILE A 36 16.62 5.65 3.87
C ILE A 36 17.27 6.88 4.49
N ASN A 37 18.07 7.58 3.69
CA ASN A 37 18.78 8.78 4.10
C ASN A 37 18.10 10.02 3.51
N ALA A 38 17.63 10.91 4.39
CA ALA A 38 17.05 12.19 4.00
C ALA A 38 18.13 13.28 3.93
N TYR A 39 18.11 14.10 2.89
CA TYR A 39 19.04 15.21 2.71
C TYR A 39 18.36 16.44 2.08
N SER A 40 18.88 17.62 2.44
CA SER A 40 18.40 18.89 1.92
C SER A 40 19.02 19.15 0.54
N ALA A 41 18.30 18.78 -0.50
CA ALA A 41 18.61 19.14 -1.88
C ALA A 41 17.35 19.64 -2.60
N PRO A 42 17.47 20.59 -3.53
CA PRO A 42 16.34 21.01 -4.35
C PRO A 42 15.81 19.82 -5.14
N VAL A 43 14.60 19.39 -4.84
CA VAL A 43 13.92 18.32 -5.57
C VAL A 43 13.41 18.93 -6.88
N SER A 44 14.16 18.75 -7.97
CA SER A 44 13.67 19.09 -9.31
C SER A 44 12.55 18.10 -9.69
N ASN A 45 11.29 18.41 -9.37
CA ASN A 45 10.06 17.69 -9.77
C ASN A 45 10.28 16.19 -10.10
N THR A 46 10.71 15.40 -9.12
CA THR A 46 10.91 13.96 -9.33
C THR A 46 9.59 13.24 -9.09
N ALA A 47 8.75 13.22 -10.13
CA ALA A 47 7.73 12.18 -10.22
C ALA A 47 8.44 10.82 -10.13
N LEU A 48 7.95 9.92 -9.27
CA LEU A 48 8.42 8.54 -9.25
C LEU A 48 8.33 7.99 -10.67
N LYS A 49 9.35 7.22 -11.08
CA LYS A 49 9.29 6.57 -12.39
C LYS A 49 8.02 5.72 -12.44
N PRO A 50 7.20 5.87 -13.50
CA PRO A 50 6.04 5.02 -13.66
C PRO A 50 6.46 3.54 -13.64
N PRO A 51 5.57 2.61 -13.27
CA PRO A 51 5.81 1.19 -13.48
C PRO A 51 6.26 0.93 -14.93
N SER A 52 7.19 0.00 -15.10
CA SER A 52 7.61 -0.47 -16.42
C SER A 52 6.36 -0.87 -17.21
N GLN A 53 6.04 -0.16 -18.30
CA GLN A 53 4.84 -0.27 -19.17
C GLN A 53 3.68 0.70 -18.88
N ALA A 54 3.70 1.53 -17.85
CA ALA A 54 2.64 2.51 -17.68
C ALA A 54 2.80 3.67 -18.66
N ILE A 55 1.71 4.05 -19.31
CA ILE A 55 1.64 5.11 -20.31
C ILE A 55 0.74 6.22 -19.74
N PRO A 56 1.14 7.50 -19.80
CA PRO A 56 0.26 8.59 -19.41
C PRO A 56 -0.95 8.64 -20.34
N ALA A 57 -2.13 8.84 -19.76
CA ALA A 57 -3.37 9.01 -20.49
C ALA A 57 -4.12 10.25 -19.98
N LEU A 58 -4.76 10.97 -20.89
CA LEU A 58 -5.60 12.11 -20.60
C LEU A 58 -7.04 11.64 -20.35
N LEU A 59 -7.66 12.12 -19.27
CA LEU A 59 -9.09 11.92 -19.04
C LEU A 59 -9.88 12.87 -19.95
N LEU A 60 -10.59 12.33 -20.94
CA LEU A 60 -11.44 13.13 -21.83
C LEU A 60 -12.86 13.30 -21.29
N ASP A 61 -13.47 12.22 -20.82
CA ASP A 61 -14.83 12.22 -20.30
C ASP A 61 -14.96 11.32 -19.08
N ASN A 62 -15.80 11.75 -18.14
CA ASN A 62 -16.25 10.94 -17.03
C ASN A 62 -17.74 11.22 -16.79
N SER A 63 -18.59 10.37 -17.33
CA SER A 63 -20.04 10.53 -17.32
C SER A 63 -20.73 9.42 -16.51
N ARG A 64 -21.66 9.80 -15.63
CA ARG A 64 -22.49 8.83 -14.90
C ARG A 64 -23.57 8.29 -15.84
N LEU A 65 -23.62 6.96 -15.99
CA LEU A 65 -24.63 6.27 -16.81
C LEU A 65 -25.89 5.90 -16.02
N THR A 66 -25.79 5.81 -14.70
CA THR A 66 -26.92 5.49 -13.82
C THR A 66 -27.69 6.76 -13.42
N PRO A 67 -29.03 6.70 -13.23
CA PRO A 67 -29.78 7.81 -12.65
C PRO A 67 -29.23 8.20 -11.27
N SER A 68 -29.35 9.48 -10.90
CA SER A 68 -28.88 9.98 -9.59
C SER A 68 -29.53 9.29 -8.39
N SER A 69 -30.75 8.77 -8.57
CA SER A 69 -31.51 7.99 -7.59
C SER A 69 -31.06 6.53 -7.45
N HIS A 70 -30.27 6.01 -8.38
CA HIS A 70 -29.75 4.64 -8.29
C HIS A 70 -28.67 4.54 -7.22
N PHE A 71 -28.70 3.48 -6.41
CA PHE A 71 -27.81 3.31 -5.26
C PHE A 71 -26.33 3.13 -5.67
N GLN A 72 -26.08 2.53 -6.84
CA GLN A 72 -24.75 2.36 -7.40
C GLN A 72 -24.49 3.42 -8.46
N ASP A 73 -23.46 4.23 -8.28
CA ASP A 73 -22.98 5.19 -9.29
C ASP A 73 -22.05 4.44 -10.26
N VAL A 74 -22.56 4.15 -11.46
CA VAL A 74 -21.76 3.57 -12.57
C VAL A 74 -21.42 4.67 -13.56
N ARG A 75 -20.14 4.77 -13.92
CA ARG A 75 -19.57 5.78 -14.79
C ARG A 75 -18.87 5.17 -16.01
N LEU A 76 -18.98 5.86 -17.14
CA LEU A 76 -18.17 5.64 -18.32
C LEU A 76 -17.02 6.64 -18.33
N ILE A 77 -15.81 6.12 -18.36
CA ILE A 77 -14.59 6.93 -18.39
C ILE A 77 -13.96 6.76 -19.77
N THR A 78 -13.67 7.87 -20.45
CA THR A 78 -12.96 7.88 -21.73
C THR A 78 -11.57 8.47 -21.56
N LEU A 79 -10.56 7.71 -21.96
CA LEU A 79 -9.15 8.05 -21.86
C LEU A 79 -8.54 8.21 -23.24
N GLU A 80 -7.70 9.21 -23.44
CA GLU A 80 -6.88 9.41 -24.64
C GLU A 80 -5.40 9.18 -24.32
N GLY A 81 -4.71 8.44 -25.18
CA GLY A 81 -3.30 8.17 -24.97
C GLY A 81 -2.69 7.34 -26.09
N SER A 82 -1.37 7.15 -26.02
CA SER A 82 -0.63 6.28 -26.94
C SER A 82 -0.75 4.82 -26.52
N PHE A 83 -1.97 4.30 -26.47
CA PHE A 83 -2.23 2.91 -26.06
C PHE A 83 -1.65 1.92 -27.09
N PRO A 84 -1.13 0.77 -26.65
CA PRO A 84 -0.82 -0.33 -27.55
C PRO A 84 -2.12 -0.86 -28.19
N HIS A 85 -1.97 -1.65 -29.26
CA HIS A 85 -3.12 -2.32 -29.87
C HIS A 85 -3.83 -3.21 -28.83
N TYR A 86 -5.15 -3.07 -28.75
CA TYR A 86 -6.01 -3.83 -27.85
C TYR A 86 -7.24 -4.37 -28.60
N SER A 87 -7.81 -5.45 -28.09
CA SER A 87 -9.05 -6.06 -28.55
C SER A 87 -10.15 -5.93 -27.49
N PRO A 88 -11.44 -5.92 -27.88
CA PRO A 88 -12.54 -6.02 -26.93
C PRO A 88 -12.37 -7.24 -26.02
N GLY A 89 -12.48 -7.02 -24.70
CA GLY A 89 -12.22 -8.05 -23.68
C GLY A 89 -10.84 -7.94 -23.02
N ASP A 90 -9.91 -7.16 -23.58
CA ASP A 90 -8.64 -6.85 -22.94
C ASP A 90 -8.83 -6.03 -21.66
N VAL A 91 -7.80 -6.03 -20.82
CA VAL A 91 -7.78 -5.38 -19.51
C VAL A 91 -6.82 -4.20 -19.50
N LEU A 92 -7.32 -3.04 -19.11
CA LEU A 92 -6.53 -1.86 -18.80
C LEU A 92 -6.12 -1.88 -17.31
N MET A 93 -4.81 -1.75 -17.04
CA MET A 93 -4.29 -1.60 -15.69
C MET A 93 -4.05 -0.13 -15.39
N ILE A 94 -4.76 0.42 -14.41
CA ILE A 94 -4.62 1.83 -14.03
C ILE A 94 -3.88 1.93 -12.70
N VAL A 95 -2.85 2.79 -12.68
CA VAL A 95 -1.99 3.03 -11.53
C VAL A 95 -2.58 4.15 -10.70
N PRO A 96 -2.90 3.91 -9.43
CA PRO A 96 -3.57 4.89 -8.60
C PRO A 96 -2.61 5.76 -7.78
N GLU A 97 -3.17 6.77 -7.14
CA GLU A 97 -2.49 7.58 -6.12
C GLU A 97 -3.32 7.69 -4.83
N ASN A 98 -2.66 7.89 -3.70
CA ASN A 98 -3.30 8.25 -2.44
C ASN A 98 -3.67 9.73 -2.40
N THR A 99 -4.72 10.08 -1.63
CA THR A 99 -5.15 11.48 -1.56
C THR A 99 -4.14 12.29 -0.75
N SER A 100 -4.00 13.58 -1.07
CA SER A 100 -3.22 14.50 -0.23
C SER A 100 -3.69 14.47 1.24
N GLU A 101 -5.00 14.31 1.49
CA GLU A 101 -5.55 14.18 2.84
C GLU A 101 -5.00 12.94 3.58
N SER A 102 -4.91 11.80 2.89
CA SER A 102 -4.39 10.56 3.50
C SER A 102 -2.89 10.57 3.69
N VAL A 103 -2.17 11.16 2.75
CA VAL A 103 -0.72 11.35 2.87
C VAL A 103 -0.41 12.27 4.05
N GLU A 104 -1.12 13.37 4.19
CA GLU A 104 -0.95 14.30 5.30
C GLU A 104 -1.32 13.64 6.65
N ARG A 105 -2.44 12.91 6.70
CA ARG A 105 -2.84 12.17 7.92
C ARG A 105 -1.78 11.14 8.32
N PHE A 106 -1.19 10.43 7.36
CA PHE A 106 -0.10 9.50 7.65
C PHE A 106 1.11 10.24 8.25
N LEU A 107 1.57 11.32 7.61
CA LEU A 107 2.72 12.11 8.07
C LEU A 107 2.52 12.68 9.47
N GLN A 108 1.30 13.12 9.79
CA GLN A 108 0.95 13.66 11.11
C GLN A 108 0.99 12.57 12.19
N VAL A 109 0.37 11.41 11.94
CA VAL A 109 0.30 10.32 12.92
C VAL A 109 1.66 9.71 13.21
N THR A 110 2.56 9.67 12.22
CA THR A 110 3.93 9.17 12.40
C THR A 110 4.93 10.26 12.80
N GLU A 111 4.50 11.53 12.93
CA GLU A 111 5.35 12.70 13.19
C GLU A 111 6.48 12.91 12.16
N MET A 112 6.30 12.40 10.93
CA MET A 112 7.30 12.46 9.85
C MET A 112 7.16 13.66 8.92
N THR A 113 6.30 14.63 9.23
CA THR A 113 6.08 15.83 8.40
C THR A 113 7.37 16.59 8.07
N HIS A 114 8.33 16.63 9.01
CA HIS A 114 9.63 17.27 8.82
C HIS A 114 10.52 16.61 7.74
N LEU A 115 10.25 15.35 7.38
CA LEU A 115 10.95 14.61 6.32
C LEU A 115 10.19 14.61 4.99
N ALA A 116 8.94 15.09 4.98
CA ALA A 116 8.00 14.87 3.89
C ALA A 116 8.54 15.33 2.52
N ASP A 117 9.29 16.44 2.52
CA ASP A 117 9.82 17.12 1.33
C ASP A 117 11.32 17.00 1.13
N LEU A 118 12.02 16.30 2.03
CA LEU A 118 13.45 16.07 1.86
C LEU A 118 13.67 15.04 0.76
N SER A 119 14.79 15.20 0.04
CA SER A 119 15.24 14.17 -0.91
C SER A 119 15.63 12.93 -0.13
N LEU A 120 15.13 11.77 -0.53
CA LEU A 120 15.47 10.48 0.03
C LEU A 120 16.38 9.71 -0.93
N ASN A 121 17.47 9.17 -0.39
CA ASN A 121 18.27 8.14 -1.04
C ASN A 121 18.01 6.79 -0.36
N ILE A 122 17.67 5.78 -1.15
CA ILE A 122 17.33 4.44 -0.67
C ILE A 122 18.41 3.47 -1.13
N THR A 123 19.01 2.74 -0.18
CA THR A 123 20.02 1.71 -0.44
C THR A 123 19.62 0.40 0.23
N SER A 124 20.06 -0.74 -0.33
CA SER A 124 19.88 -2.03 0.32
C SER A 124 20.89 -2.21 1.45
N ASN A 125 20.46 -2.81 2.56
CA ASN A 125 21.34 -3.24 3.65
C ASN A 125 21.76 -4.71 3.52
N GLU A 126 21.11 -5.47 2.64
CA GLU A 126 21.30 -6.91 2.50
C GLU A 126 21.96 -7.26 1.17
N GLU A 127 22.99 -8.11 1.23
CA GLU A 127 23.64 -8.65 0.04
C GLU A 127 22.65 -9.51 -0.76
N GLY A 128 22.59 -9.27 -2.08
CA GLY A 128 21.66 -9.98 -2.97
C GLY A 128 20.25 -9.40 -3.05
N ILE A 129 19.88 -8.45 -2.17
CA ILE A 129 18.62 -7.70 -2.30
C ILE A 129 18.90 -6.38 -3.01
N SER A 130 18.26 -6.14 -4.14
CA SER A 130 18.35 -4.88 -4.87
C SER A 130 17.22 -3.93 -4.49
N VAL A 131 17.51 -2.63 -4.52
CA VAL A 131 16.48 -1.58 -4.37
C VAL A 131 15.51 -1.68 -5.55
N PRO A 132 14.19 -1.68 -5.33
CA PRO A 132 13.22 -1.70 -6.40
C PRO A 132 13.51 -0.62 -7.45
N GLN A 133 13.43 -0.94 -8.74
CA GLN A 133 13.82 -0.03 -9.83
C GLN A 133 13.11 1.33 -9.77
N ARG A 134 11.85 1.36 -9.31
CA ARG A 134 11.07 2.61 -9.13
C ARG A 134 11.64 3.54 -8.07
N LEU A 135 12.45 3.01 -7.15
CA LEU A 135 13.08 3.71 -6.03
C LEU A 135 14.56 4.03 -6.28
N SER A 136 15.10 3.68 -7.46
CA SER A 136 16.51 3.90 -7.80
C SER A 136 16.86 5.36 -8.13
N SER A 137 15.91 6.29 -8.01
CA SER A 137 16.14 7.72 -8.25
C SER A 137 15.64 8.52 -7.05
N PRO A 138 16.31 9.63 -6.68
CA PRO A 138 15.89 10.43 -5.53
C PRO A 138 14.43 10.86 -5.62
N CYS A 139 13.69 10.63 -4.54
CA CYS A 139 12.28 11.00 -4.41
C CYS A 139 12.03 11.47 -2.97
N THR A 140 10.85 12.04 -2.70
CA THR A 140 10.49 12.48 -1.35
C THR A 140 9.60 11.47 -0.66
N LEU A 141 9.54 11.53 0.68
CA LEU A 141 8.63 10.72 1.47
C LEU A 141 7.17 10.94 1.02
N ARG A 142 6.79 12.20 0.75
CA ARG A 142 5.46 12.53 0.26
C ARG A 142 5.14 11.84 -1.07
N THR A 143 6.09 11.82 -2.00
CA THR A 143 5.89 11.16 -3.30
C THR A 143 5.75 9.65 -3.14
N LEU A 144 6.50 9.01 -2.24
CA LEU A 144 6.37 7.58 -1.94
C LEU A 144 5.01 7.25 -1.31
N LEU A 145 4.56 8.04 -0.33
CA LEU A 145 3.25 7.88 0.29
C LEU A 145 2.12 8.12 -0.70
N ARG A 146 2.32 9.00 -1.69
CA ARG A 146 1.30 9.28 -2.72
C ARG A 146 1.22 8.17 -3.77
N CYS A 147 2.34 7.73 -4.33
CA CYS A 147 2.33 6.93 -5.57
C CYS A 147 2.96 5.52 -5.42
N TYR A 148 3.61 5.19 -4.29
CA TYR A 148 4.31 3.91 -4.14
C TYR A 148 3.69 2.99 -3.09
N TRP A 149 3.32 3.50 -1.91
CA TRP A 149 2.78 2.68 -0.82
C TRP A 149 1.26 2.71 -0.73
N ASP A 150 0.66 1.58 -0.37
CA ASP A 150 -0.77 1.48 -0.07
C ASP A 150 -1.02 1.70 1.42
N ILE A 151 -1.11 2.97 1.81
CA ILE A 151 -1.35 3.41 3.19
C ILE A 151 -2.83 3.30 3.62
N GLN A 152 -3.74 2.94 2.71
CA GLN A 152 -5.16 2.75 3.01
C GLN A 152 -5.58 1.27 3.05
N SER A 153 -4.69 0.35 2.68
CA SER A 153 -4.95 -1.08 2.78
C SER A 153 -5.20 -1.55 4.21
N VAL A 154 -5.87 -2.71 4.31
CA VAL A 154 -6.00 -3.44 5.58
C VAL A 154 -4.64 -4.09 5.89
N PRO A 155 -3.99 -3.76 7.01
CA PRO A 155 -2.68 -4.30 7.34
C PRO A 155 -2.72 -5.82 7.52
N ARG A 156 -1.66 -6.48 7.03
CA ARG A 156 -1.46 -7.93 7.21
C ARG A 156 -0.92 -8.21 8.62
N ARG A 157 -0.95 -9.47 9.06
CA ARG A 157 -0.34 -9.89 10.35
C ARG A 157 1.11 -9.43 10.51
N SER A 158 1.92 -9.51 9.44
CA SER A 158 3.32 -9.05 9.45
C SER A 158 3.48 -7.55 9.77
N PHE A 159 2.48 -6.72 9.45
CA PHE A 159 2.49 -5.31 9.82
C PHE A 159 2.46 -5.15 11.34
N PHE A 160 1.60 -5.90 12.04
CA PHE A 160 1.49 -5.87 13.50
C PHE A 160 2.74 -6.42 14.19
N GLU A 161 3.35 -7.45 13.61
CA GLU A 161 4.63 -8.01 14.07
C GLU A 161 5.78 -7.01 13.94
N ILE A 162 5.87 -6.28 12.82
CA ILE A 162 6.89 -5.23 12.68
C ILE A 162 6.58 -4.08 13.64
N LEU A 163 5.31 -3.70 13.80
CA LEU A 163 4.89 -2.58 14.63
C LEU A 163 5.16 -2.83 16.13
N SER A 164 4.96 -4.06 16.63
CA SER A 164 5.21 -4.41 18.03
C SER A 164 6.65 -4.16 18.47
N TRP A 165 7.62 -4.22 17.55
CA TRP A 165 9.02 -3.90 17.84
C TRP A 165 9.29 -2.44 18.19
N PHE A 166 8.41 -1.53 17.79
CA PHE A 166 8.53 -0.10 18.06
C PHE A 166 7.66 0.35 19.23
N ALA A 167 6.88 -0.57 19.82
CA ALA A 167 5.98 -0.26 20.91
C ALA A 167 6.75 -0.09 22.22
N VAL A 168 6.78 1.16 22.70
CA VAL A 168 7.41 1.53 23.98
C VAL A 168 6.42 1.42 25.14
N ASN A 169 5.13 1.64 24.87
CA ASN A 169 4.06 1.51 25.86
C ASN A 169 3.67 0.03 26.03
N GLU A 170 3.60 -0.43 27.28
CA GLU A 170 3.31 -1.83 27.60
C GLU A 170 1.94 -2.30 27.08
N LEU A 171 0.89 -1.47 27.18
CA LEU A 171 -0.46 -1.84 26.74
C LEU A 171 -0.54 -1.95 25.21
N GLU A 172 0.04 -0.97 24.50
CA GLU A 172 0.12 -1.03 23.04
C GLU A 172 0.93 -2.25 22.58
N LYS A 173 2.07 -2.51 23.23
CA LYS A 173 2.93 -3.65 22.93
C LYS A 173 2.23 -4.98 23.15
N GLU A 174 1.61 -5.19 24.31
CA GLU A 174 0.87 -6.41 24.65
C GLU A 174 -0.22 -6.67 23.59
N LYS A 175 -0.97 -5.63 23.20
CA LYS A 175 -2.03 -5.79 22.20
C LYS A 175 -1.50 -6.12 20.81
N LEU A 176 -0.41 -5.48 20.40
CA LEU A 176 0.24 -5.75 19.11
C LEU A 176 0.83 -7.17 19.07
N GLU A 177 1.46 -7.62 20.16
CA GLU A 177 1.99 -8.98 20.29
C GLU A 177 0.86 -10.02 20.30
N GLU A 178 -0.26 -9.74 20.99
CA GLU A 178 -1.46 -10.59 20.99
C GLU A 178 -1.94 -10.87 19.56
N PHE A 179 -2.08 -9.83 18.72
CA PHE A 179 -2.53 -9.99 17.32
C PHE A 179 -1.63 -10.91 16.47
N VAL A 180 -0.36 -11.05 16.86
CA VAL A 180 0.62 -11.86 16.15
C VAL A 180 0.64 -13.29 16.69
N THR A 181 0.00 -13.59 17.82
CA THR A 181 -0.12 -14.96 18.33
C THR A 181 -1.13 -15.80 17.52
N PRO A 182 -0.99 -17.13 17.51
CA PRO A 182 -2.03 -18.03 16.99
C PRO A 182 -3.39 -17.84 17.70
N GLU A 183 -3.38 -17.59 19.00
CA GLU A 183 -4.58 -17.43 19.82
C GLU A 183 -5.31 -16.11 19.53
N GLY A 184 -4.56 -15.03 19.23
CA GLY A 184 -5.10 -13.71 18.93
C GLY A 184 -5.61 -13.51 17.50
N GLN A 185 -5.68 -14.55 16.66
CA GLN A 185 -6.13 -14.41 15.27
C GLN A 185 -7.59 -13.98 15.13
N GLU A 186 -8.51 -14.47 15.98
CA GLU A 186 -9.91 -14.03 15.95
C GLU A 186 -10.04 -12.56 16.41
N GLU A 187 -9.21 -12.16 17.37
CA GLU A 187 -9.17 -10.79 17.88
C GLU A 187 -8.61 -9.84 16.81
N LEU A 188 -7.53 -10.21 16.12
CA LEU A 188 -7.04 -9.48 14.94
C LEU A 188 -8.07 -9.44 13.81
N TYR A 189 -8.82 -10.53 13.59
CA TYR A 189 -9.88 -10.56 12.59
C TYR A 189 -11.02 -9.61 12.95
N SER A 190 -11.48 -9.62 14.19
CA SER A 190 -12.55 -8.77 14.71
C SER A 190 -12.14 -7.30 14.77
N TYR A 191 -10.92 -7.02 15.21
CA TYR A 191 -10.33 -5.69 15.21
C TYR A 191 -10.09 -5.22 13.78
N CYS A 192 -9.22 -5.84 12.99
CA CYS A 192 -8.74 -5.25 11.74
C CYS A 192 -9.58 -5.65 10.52
N ASN A 193 -9.73 -6.95 10.29
CA ASN A 193 -10.23 -7.47 9.00
C ASN A 193 -11.74 -7.25 8.82
N ARG A 194 -12.54 -7.56 9.84
CA ARG A 194 -14.01 -7.47 9.81
C ARG A 194 -14.52 -6.04 9.57
N PRO A 195 -14.01 -4.99 10.24
CA PRO A 195 -14.37 -3.60 9.90
C PRO A 195 -13.52 -3.02 8.77
N ARG A 196 -12.57 -3.80 8.20
CA ARG A 196 -11.59 -3.37 7.20
C ARG A 196 -10.75 -2.18 7.66
N ARG A 197 -10.27 -2.17 8.92
CA ARG A 197 -9.47 -1.07 9.48
C ARG A 197 -8.21 -0.84 8.62
N THR A 198 -7.92 0.41 8.28
CA THR A 198 -6.79 0.77 7.39
C THR A 198 -5.49 0.93 8.18
N ILE A 199 -4.34 0.91 7.50
CA ILE A 199 -3.04 1.19 8.12
C ILE A 199 -3.06 2.51 8.89
N ILE A 200 -3.54 3.61 8.30
CA ILE A 200 -3.60 4.91 8.97
C ILE A 200 -4.49 4.86 10.23
N GLU A 201 -5.63 4.16 10.16
CA GLU A 201 -6.51 4.00 11.34
C GLU A 201 -5.83 3.18 12.44
N VAL A 202 -5.11 2.10 12.10
CA VAL A 202 -4.33 1.34 13.07
C VAL A 202 -3.25 2.20 13.71
N LEU A 203 -2.52 3.01 12.93
CA LEU A 203 -1.50 3.91 13.48
C LEU A 203 -2.11 4.98 14.40
N ASN A 204 -3.35 5.42 14.17
CA ASN A 204 -4.07 6.31 15.09
C ASN A 204 -4.49 5.60 16.39
N ASP A 205 -4.84 4.31 16.32
CA ASP A 205 -5.21 3.50 17.48
C ASP A 205 -3.98 3.13 18.36
N PHE A 206 -2.77 3.19 17.80
CA PHE A 206 -1.48 2.96 18.48
C PHE A 206 -0.55 4.18 18.38
N PRO A 207 -0.94 5.35 18.91
CA PRO A 207 -0.25 6.60 18.67
C PRO A 207 1.17 6.63 19.27
N LEU A 208 1.39 6.00 20.43
CA LEU A 208 2.72 6.01 21.06
C LEU A 208 3.72 5.18 20.24
N THR A 209 3.26 4.08 19.66
CA THR A 209 4.06 3.23 18.77
C THR A 209 4.26 3.88 17.40
N ALA A 210 3.24 4.53 16.83
CA ALA A 210 3.31 5.13 15.50
C ALA A 210 4.41 6.19 15.38
N THR A 211 4.62 7.01 16.41
CA THR A 211 5.69 8.03 16.46
C THR A 211 7.11 7.47 16.59
N LYS A 212 7.25 6.16 16.87
CA LYS A 212 8.54 5.49 17.08
C LYS A 212 9.00 4.68 15.87
N ILE A 213 8.20 4.61 14.82
CA ILE A 213 8.54 3.90 13.58
C ILE A 213 9.72 4.63 12.90
N PRO A 214 10.88 3.98 12.71
CA PRO A 214 11.96 4.57 11.94
C PRO A 214 11.62 4.57 10.46
N VAL A 215 11.98 5.65 9.75
CA VAL A 215 11.73 5.79 8.31
C VAL A 215 12.28 4.60 7.50
N SER A 216 13.40 4.01 7.92
CA SER A 216 14.05 2.89 7.24
C SER A 216 13.20 1.61 7.18
N TYR A 217 12.25 1.44 8.11
CA TYR A 217 11.34 0.29 8.14
C TYR A 217 10.07 0.48 7.31
N LEU A 218 9.82 1.67 6.73
CA LEU A 218 8.60 1.91 5.96
C LEU A 218 8.47 0.98 4.73
N LEU A 219 9.59 0.57 4.12
CA LEU A 219 9.61 -0.40 3.03
C LEU A 219 9.27 -1.83 3.47
N ASP A 220 9.50 -2.14 4.74
CA ASP A 220 9.18 -3.45 5.33
C ASP A 220 7.75 -3.47 5.88
N LEU A 221 7.29 -2.33 6.39
CA LEU A 221 6.00 -2.16 7.03
C LEU A 221 4.87 -1.96 6.01
N LEU A 222 5.06 -1.11 5.00
CA LEU A 222 3.99 -0.68 4.10
C LEU A 222 3.96 -1.50 2.81
N PRO A 223 2.79 -2.03 2.42
CA PRO A 223 2.64 -2.73 1.15
C PRO A 223 2.76 -1.76 -0.04
N VAL A 224 3.19 -2.28 -1.19
CA VAL A 224 3.25 -1.53 -2.44
C VAL A 224 1.84 -1.35 -3.02
N LEU A 225 1.55 -0.13 -3.48
CA LEU A 225 0.32 0.24 -4.16
C LEU A 225 0.18 -0.52 -5.48
N GLN A 226 -0.91 -1.30 -5.59
CA GLN A 226 -1.16 -2.16 -6.74
C GLN A 226 -2.02 -1.43 -7.80
N PRO A 227 -1.69 -1.58 -9.09
CA PRO A 227 -2.57 -1.15 -10.18
C PRO A 227 -3.90 -1.91 -10.14
N ARG A 228 -4.98 -1.29 -10.63
CA ARG A 228 -6.31 -1.89 -10.69
C ARG A 228 -6.68 -2.27 -12.13
N ALA A 229 -7.35 -3.40 -12.28
CA ALA A 229 -7.71 -3.99 -13.56
C ALA A 229 -9.14 -3.59 -14.00
N PHE A 230 -9.28 -3.08 -15.24
CA PHE A 230 -10.56 -2.79 -15.90
C PHE A 230 -10.71 -3.50 -17.21
N SER A 231 -11.86 -4.13 -17.42
CA SER A 231 -12.25 -4.54 -18.75
C SER A 231 -12.46 -3.31 -19.64
N ILE A 232 -11.81 -3.31 -20.80
CA ILE A 232 -12.00 -2.27 -21.81
C ILE A 232 -13.40 -2.41 -22.40
N ALA A 233 -14.15 -1.29 -22.38
CA ALA A 233 -15.52 -1.17 -22.86
C ALA A 233 -15.63 -0.52 -24.25
N SER A 234 -14.51 -0.30 -24.93
CA SER A 234 -14.43 0.24 -26.30
C SER A 234 -13.79 -0.75 -27.28
N SER A 235 -13.86 -0.43 -28.58
CA SER A 235 -13.13 -1.16 -29.63
C SER A 235 -12.10 -0.26 -30.30
N ALA A 236 -10.86 -0.75 -30.42
CA ALA A 236 -9.78 -0.04 -31.10
C ALA A 236 -10.05 0.20 -32.59
N THR A 237 -10.97 -0.57 -33.20
CA THR A 237 -11.39 -0.39 -34.61
C THR A 237 -12.14 0.91 -34.84
N THR A 238 -12.82 1.42 -33.80
CA THR A 238 -13.63 2.64 -33.90
C THR A 238 -12.80 3.88 -33.59
N ASN A 239 -12.00 3.84 -32.54
CA ASN A 239 -11.03 4.88 -32.23
C ASN A 239 -9.81 4.29 -31.50
N PRO A 240 -8.67 4.13 -32.18
CA PRO A 240 -7.49 3.48 -31.60
C PRO A 240 -6.79 4.32 -30.53
N GLN A 241 -7.01 5.63 -30.49
CA GLN A 241 -6.41 6.53 -29.50
C GLN A 241 -7.22 6.63 -28.21
N HIS A 242 -8.48 6.15 -28.23
CA HIS A 242 -9.38 6.23 -27.09
C HIS A 242 -9.62 4.84 -26.50
N VAL A 243 -9.55 4.78 -25.17
CA VAL A 243 -9.94 3.60 -24.39
C VAL A 243 -11.05 4.01 -23.45
N GLN A 244 -12.14 3.24 -23.44
CA GLN A 244 -13.22 3.45 -22.50
C GLN A 244 -13.26 2.33 -21.47
N VAL A 245 -13.59 2.68 -20.23
CA VAL A 245 -13.81 1.71 -19.14
C VAL A 245 -15.11 2.03 -18.42
N LEU A 246 -15.85 0.99 -18.07
CA LEU A 246 -17.06 1.08 -17.26
C LEU A 246 -16.71 0.79 -15.80
N VAL A 247 -17.08 1.71 -14.93
CA VAL A 247 -16.62 1.73 -13.55
C VAL A 247 -17.79 1.91 -12.61
N ALA A 248 -17.99 0.96 -11.69
CA ALA A 248 -18.81 1.19 -10.52
C ALA A 248 -17.99 1.93 -9.45
N VAL A 249 -18.59 2.97 -8.88
CA VAL A 249 -18.08 3.67 -7.71
C VAL A 249 -18.36 2.82 -6.49
N VAL A 250 -17.34 2.54 -5.68
CA VAL A 250 -17.52 1.88 -4.39
C VAL A 250 -17.55 2.89 -3.27
N GLU A 251 -18.72 3.01 -2.66
CA GLU A 251 -18.93 3.69 -1.39
C GLU A 251 -19.51 2.66 -0.41
N TYR A 252 -18.85 2.47 0.72
CA TYR A 252 -19.37 1.61 1.78
C TYR A 252 -19.16 2.24 3.14
N LYS A 253 -20.13 2.03 4.02
CA LYS A 253 -19.99 2.39 5.43
C LYS A 253 -19.33 1.23 6.14
N THR A 254 -18.24 1.49 6.84
CA THR A 254 -17.71 0.51 7.80
C THR A 254 -18.47 0.60 9.10
N LYS A 255 -18.29 -0.41 9.96
CA LYS A 255 -18.78 -0.39 11.34
C LYS A 255 -18.12 0.69 12.19
N LEU A 256 -17.11 1.39 11.67
CA LEU A 256 -16.46 2.53 12.29
C LEU A 256 -17.29 3.80 12.01
N LEU A 257 -17.37 4.69 13.00
CA LEU A 257 -18.26 5.86 13.00
C LEU A 257 -18.04 6.84 11.84
N HIS A 258 -16.92 6.75 11.14
CA HIS A 258 -16.62 7.61 9.99
C HIS A 258 -17.11 6.92 8.70
N PRO A 259 -18.17 7.45 8.04
CA PRO A 259 -18.59 6.93 6.76
C PRO A 259 -17.41 7.03 5.80
N ARG A 260 -16.95 5.88 5.33
CA ARG A 260 -15.86 5.82 4.37
C ARG A 260 -16.41 6.20 3.01
N LYS A 261 -16.31 7.49 2.74
CA LYS A 261 -16.24 7.94 1.37
C LYS A 261 -14.86 7.56 0.89
N TRP A 262 -14.78 6.56 0.00
CA TRP A 262 -13.81 6.68 -1.07
C TRP A 262 -14.22 7.95 -1.81
N LYS A 263 -13.73 9.11 -1.36
CA LYS A 263 -14.01 10.35 -2.05
C LYS A 263 -13.44 10.16 -3.45
N LEU A 264 -14.34 10.11 -4.41
CA LEU A 264 -14.09 10.20 -5.85
C LEU A 264 -13.47 11.55 -6.25
N SER A 265 -12.62 12.18 -5.42
CA SER A 265 -11.75 13.25 -5.90
C SER A 265 -10.80 12.74 -6.99
N PHE A 266 -10.62 11.43 -7.07
CA PHE A 266 -9.93 10.75 -8.17
C PHE A 266 -10.81 10.44 -9.36
N ILE A 267 -12.06 10.87 -9.53
CA ILE A 267 -12.72 10.77 -10.85
C ILE A 267 -13.12 12.16 -11.37
N THR A 268 -12.36 13.17 -10.96
CA THR A 268 -11.90 14.22 -11.88
C THR A 268 -10.52 13.87 -12.46
N THR A 269 -9.88 12.78 -11.98
CA THR A 269 -8.59 12.22 -12.47
C THR A 269 -8.48 10.75 -12.02
N ILE A 270 -9.30 9.89 -12.65
CA ILE A 270 -9.41 8.39 -12.69
C ILE A 270 -9.23 7.48 -11.40
N ASP A 271 -10.21 6.57 -11.20
CA ASP A 271 -10.33 5.29 -10.39
C ASP A 271 -11.03 5.23 -8.98
N LEU A 272 -11.82 4.22 -8.49
CA LEU A 272 -12.55 3.03 -9.03
C LEU A 272 -13.16 2.07 -7.91
N PHE A 273 -14.15 1.13 -8.16
CA PHE A 273 -14.16 -0.34 -7.74
C PHE A 273 -15.23 -1.34 -8.33
N MET A 274 -14.71 -2.54 -8.70
CA MET A 274 -15.16 -3.96 -8.58
C MET A 274 -16.19 -4.68 -9.50
N LEU A 275 -15.78 -5.90 -9.89
CA LEU A 275 -16.53 -7.02 -10.52
C LEU A 275 -17.74 -7.48 -9.69
N ILE A 276 -18.86 -7.68 -10.38
CA ILE A 276 -19.94 -8.59 -9.96
C ILE A 276 -19.63 -9.96 -10.59
N LYS A 277 -19.62 -11.01 -9.76
CA LYS A 277 -19.76 -12.39 -10.22
C LYS A 277 -21.20 -12.64 -10.63
#